data_AF-A0A7C8ZUA4-F1
#
_entry.id   AF-A0A7C8ZUA4-F1
#
_cell.length_a   1.000
_cell.length_b   1.000
_cell.length_c   1.000
_cell.angle_alpha   90.00
_cell.angle_beta   90.00
_cell.angle_gamma   90.00
#
_symmetry.space_group_name_H-M   'P 1'
#
loop_
_entity.id
_entity.type
_entity.pdbx_description
1 polymer ?
#
loop_
_entity_poly.entity_id
_entity_poly.type
_entity_poly.pdbx_seq_one_letter_code
_entity_poly.pdbx_strand_id
1 'polypeptide(L)'
;DGNFVHCPRHDEWSRIEKLCEFLRVFYEVTCAFSGSKYPTSNLYFPNIVRVRILLKEEMEKGDGFMRSMAARMYGKFKKYWAEFSTIMAIAIILDPRYKFHFPDWTFKMIYGADHVIELSLLKDKLFCLFDEYSKSTKGSATDMLSSNCEAANVGKVSNPLMQDFDQYSNDVFQSVAKSELELYLEENKLPRVENYDVLGYWKQNESRLPVLSQMARDILVIPLSTVASESAFSVG
;
A
#
# COMPACT_ATOMS: atom_id res chain seq x y z
N ASP A 1 -12.43 -48.12 -11.51
CA ASP A 1 -13.41 -48.26 -10.41
C ASP A 1 -14.80 -48.27 -11.03
N GLY A 2 -15.55 -49.35 -10.83
CA GLY A 2 -16.83 -49.62 -11.51
C GLY A 2 -18.06 -48.95 -10.85
N ASN A 3 -17.83 -48.15 -9.80
CA ASN A 3 -18.87 -47.53 -8.97
C ASN A 3 -19.12 -46.03 -9.28
N PHE A 4 -18.65 -45.51 -10.42
CA PHE A 4 -18.89 -44.11 -10.78
C PHE A 4 -20.28 -43.94 -11.42
N VAL A 5 -21.33 -43.88 -10.59
CA VAL A 5 -22.75 -43.87 -11.03
C VAL A 5 -23.16 -42.54 -11.71
N HIS A 6 -22.42 -41.45 -11.50
CA HIS A 6 -22.70 -40.15 -12.12
C HIS A 6 -21.41 -39.47 -12.61
N CYS A 7 -20.98 -39.81 -13.83
CA CYS A 7 -19.98 -39.03 -14.55
C CYS A 7 -20.62 -37.69 -14.98
N PRO A 8 -20.00 -36.53 -14.69
CA PRO A 8 -20.51 -35.25 -15.17
C PRO A 8 -20.61 -35.27 -16.70
N ARG A 9 -21.67 -34.66 -17.22
CA ARG A 9 -21.84 -34.48 -18.66
C ARG A 9 -20.79 -33.50 -19.18
N HIS A 10 -20.56 -33.51 -20.49
CA HIS A 10 -19.58 -32.62 -21.11
C HIS A 10 -19.86 -31.13 -20.83
N ASP A 11 -21.13 -30.73 -20.76
CA ASP A 11 -21.53 -29.37 -20.40
C ASP A 11 -21.27 -29.06 -18.91
N GLU A 12 -21.38 -30.04 -18.03
CA GLU A 12 -21.04 -29.90 -16.61
C GLU A 12 -19.52 -29.78 -16.41
N TRP A 13 -18.72 -30.59 -17.10
CA TRP A 13 -17.26 -30.46 -17.11
C TRP A 13 -16.82 -29.08 -17.59
N SER A 14 -17.38 -28.59 -18.70
CA SER A 14 -17.08 -27.26 -19.20
C SER A 14 -17.42 -26.15 -18.19
N ARG A 15 -18.53 -26.29 -17.43
CA ARG A 15 -18.87 -25.36 -16.35
C ARG A 15 -17.88 -25.43 -15.18
N ILE A 16 -17.45 -26.64 -14.79
CA ILE A 16 -16.47 -26.85 -13.72
C ILE A 16 -15.13 -26.22 -14.10
N GLU A 17 -14.65 -26.42 -15.32
CA GLU A 17 -13.39 -25.83 -15.79
C GLU A 17 -13.41 -24.31 -15.70
N LYS A 18 -14.47 -23.66 -16.22
CA LYS A 18 -14.64 -22.20 -16.09
C LYS A 18 -14.69 -21.73 -14.64
N LEU A 19 -15.40 -22.48 -13.79
CA LEU A 19 -15.48 -22.18 -12.37
C LEU A 19 -14.11 -22.30 -11.70
N CYS A 20 -13.32 -23.33 -12.01
CA CYS A 20 -11.98 -23.52 -11.48
C CYS A 20 -11.05 -22.35 -11.89
N GLU A 21 -11.07 -21.93 -13.14
CA GLU A 21 -10.28 -20.78 -13.60
C GLU A 21 -10.70 -19.47 -12.91
N PHE A 22 -12.01 -19.25 -12.75
CA PHE A 22 -12.53 -18.10 -12.02
C PHE A 22 -12.13 -18.11 -10.53
N LEU A 23 -12.25 -19.27 -9.86
CA LEU A 23 -11.89 -19.42 -8.45
C LEU A 23 -10.37 -19.41 -8.22
N ARG A 24 -9.55 -19.72 -9.23
CA ARG A 24 -8.10 -19.67 -9.14
C ARG A 24 -7.60 -18.29 -8.71
N VAL A 25 -8.21 -17.22 -9.21
CA VAL A 25 -7.84 -15.86 -8.81
C VAL A 25 -8.05 -15.63 -7.31
N PHE A 26 -9.15 -16.12 -6.75
CA PHE A 26 -9.41 -16.00 -5.31
C PHE A 26 -8.41 -16.82 -4.51
N TYR A 27 -8.11 -18.04 -4.96
CA TYR A 27 -7.10 -18.88 -4.34
C TYR A 27 -5.72 -18.19 -4.31
N GLU A 28 -5.26 -17.65 -5.44
CA GLU A 28 -3.99 -16.94 -5.53
C GLU A 28 -3.94 -15.72 -4.59
N VAL A 29 -5.03 -14.95 -4.51
CA VAL A 29 -5.15 -13.81 -3.60
C VAL A 29 -5.10 -14.25 -2.15
N THR A 30 -5.83 -15.32 -1.78
CA THR A 30 -5.79 -15.90 -0.44
C THR A 30 -4.39 -16.38 -0.08
N CYS A 31 -3.68 -17.05 -0.99
CA CYS A 31 -2.30 -17.45 -0.79
C CYS A 31 -1.37 -16.25 -0.58
N ALA A 32 -1.52 -15.19 -1.40
CA ALA A 32 -0.74 -13.98 -1.25
C ALA A 32 -0.92 -13.32 0.13
N PHE A 33 -2.15 -13.28 0.64
CA PHE A 33 -2.49 -12.71 1.95
C PHE A 33 -2.11 -13.60 3.13
N SER A 34 -1.94 -14.91 2.90
CA SER A 34 -1.53 -15.88 3.93
C SER A 34 -0.01 -15.96 4.12
N GLY A 35 0.76 -15.13 3.40
CA GLY A 35 2.20 -15.04 3.55
C GLY A 35 2.60 -14.48 4.92
N SER A 36 3.68 -15.03 5.49
CA SER A 36 4.23 -14.61 6.80
C SER A 36 5.67 -14.13 6.74
N LYS A 37 6.35 -14.28 5.60
CA LYS A 37 7.78 -13.96 5.43
C LYS A 37 8.03 -12.59 4.78
N TYR A 38 6.97 -11.86 4.46
CA TYR A 38 7.02 -10.56 3.81
C TYR A 38 5.81 -9.71 4.24
N PRO A 39 5.90 -8.38 4.15
CA PRO A 39 4.77 -7.48 4.35
C PRO A 39 3.58 -7.84 3.44
N THR A 40 2.42 -8.07 4.04
CA THR A 40 1.21 -8.40 3.27
C THR A 40 0.37 -7.17 2.96
N SER A 41 0.41 -6.10 3.76
CA SER A 41 -0.55 -4.99 3.64
C SER A 41 -0.44 -4.23 2.32
N ASN A 42 0.77 -4.00 1.80
CA ASN A 42 0.96 -3.41 0.46
C ASN A 42 0.45 -4.32 -0.67
N LEU A 43 0.31 -5.62 -0.45
CA LEU A 43 -0.28 -6.55 -1.43
C LEU A 43 -1.80 -6.49 -1.46
N TYR A 44 -2.45 -5.94 -0.43
CA TYR A 44 -3.92 -5.92 -0.32
C TYR A 44 -4.57 -5.26 -1.52
N PHE A 45 -4.23 -4.01 -1.76
CA PHE A 45 -4.98 -3.17 -2.69
C PHE A 45 -4.89 -3.69 -4.14
N PRO A 46 -3.71 -4.05 -4.68
CA PRO A 46 -3.63 -4.66 -6.02
C PRO A 46 -4.46 -5.94 -6.15
N ASN A 47 -4.43 -6.82 -5.14
CA ASN A 47 -5.14 -8.10 -5.17
C ASN A 47 -6.66 -7.93 -5.05
N ILE A 48 -7.14 -7.04 -4.18
CA ILE A 48 -8.58 -6.75 -4.07
C ILE A 48 -9.10 -6.05 -5.33
N VAL A 49 -8.31 -5.16 -5.96
CA VAL A 49 -8.66 -4.58 -7.26
C VAL A 49 -8.75 -5.65 -8.34
N ARG A 50 -7.82 -6.62 -8.37
CA ARG A 50 -7.86 -7.77 -9.28
C ARG A 50 -9.16 -8.58 -9.12
N VAL A 51 -9.56 -8.89 -7.89
CA VAL A 51 -10.84 -9.58 -7.60
C VAL A 51 -12.03 -8.75 -8.08
N ARG A 52 -12.03 -7.45 -7.84
CA ARG A 52 -13.10 -6.55 -8.28
C ARG A 52 -13.26 -6.56 -9.80
N ILE A 53 -12.15 -6.43 -10.52
CA ILE A 53 -12.14 -6.43 -11.99
C ILE A 53 -12.69 -7.75 -12.52
N LEU A 54 -12.18 -8.89 -12.02
CA LEU A 54 -12.66 -10.22 -12.42
C LEU A 54 -14.18 -10.36 -12.22
N LEU A 55 -14.67 -10.01 -11.03
CA LEU A 55 -16.09 -10.08 -10.72
C LEU A 55 -16.94 -9.21 -11.64
N LYS A 56 -16.45 -8.00 -11.95
CA LYS A 56 -17.15 -7.06 -12.83
C LYS A 56 -17.18 -7.57 -14.27
N GLU A 57 -16.06 -8.10 -14.77
CA GLU A 57 -15.96 -8.67 -16.12
C GLU A 57 -16.85 -9.90 -16.30
N GLU A 58 -16.83 -10.85 -15.37
CA GLU A 58 -17.70 -12.04 -15.46
C GLU A 58 -19.18 -11.69 -15.31
N MET A 59 -19.51 -10.67 -14.53
CA MET A 59 -20.88 -10.16 -14.40
C MET A 59 -21.39 -9.51 -15.71
N GLU A 60 -20.51 -8.95 -16.54
CA GLU A 60 -20.90 -8.27 -17.78
C GLU A 60 -20.82 -9.18 -19.00
N LYS A 61 -19.74 -9.97 -19.08
CA LYS A 61 -19.34 -10.75 -20.27
C LYS A 61 -19.50 -12.25 -20.09
N GLY A 62 -19.62 -12.74 -18.85
CA GLY A 62 -19.76 -14.17 -18.56
C GLY A 62 -21.05 -14.77 -19.13
N ASP A 63 -21.04 -16.10 -19.31
CA ASP A 63 -22.21 -16.88 -19.69
C ASP A 63 -23.29 -16.87 -18.57
N GLY A 64 -24.49 -17.37 -18.85
CA GLY A 64 -25.60 -17.28 -17.88
C GLY A 64 -25.29 -17.86 -16.50
N PHE A 65 -24.45 -18.89 -16.43
CA PHE A 65 -24.02 -19.50 -15.18
C PHE A 65 -22.99 -18.62 -14.46
N MET A 66 -21.90 -18.25 -15.14
CA MET A 66 -20.83 -17.44 -14.56
C MET A 66 -21.31 -16.04 -14.18
N ARG A 67 -22.12 -15.41 -15.03
CA ARG A 67 -22.74 -14.11 -14.78
C ARG A 67 -23.57 -14.10 -13.51
N SER A 68 -24.41 -15.12 -13.32
CA SER A 68 -25.26 -15.25 -12.13
C SER A 68 -24.42 -15.47 -10.86
N MET A 69 -23.33 -16.22 -10.95
CA MET A 69 -22.41 -16.41 -9.83
C MET A 69 -21.65 -15.11 -9.50
N ALA A 70 -21.02 -14.48 -10.50
CA ALA A 70 -20.27 -13.25 -10.37
C ALA A 70 -21.15 -12.11 -9.83
N ALA A 71 -22.39 -11.96 -10.30
CA ALA A 71 -23.33 -10.97 -9.78
C ALA A 71 -23.61 -11.14 -8.27
N ARG A 72 -23.82 -12.38 -7.81
CA ARG A 72 -24.04 -12.69 -6.39
C ARG A 72 -22.79 -12.42 -5.56
N MET A 73 -21.62 -12.84 -6.05
CA MET A 73 -20.34 -12.60 -5.36
C MET A 73 -19.98 -11.12 -5.33
N TYR A 74 -20.19 -10.39 -6.43
CA TYR A 74 -19.99 -8.95 -6.51
C TYR A 74 -20.94 -8.19 -5.58
N GLY A 75 -22.19 -8.65 -5.44
CA GLY A 75 -23.15 -8.11 -4.48
C GLY A 75 -22.62 -8.16 -3.04
N LYS A 76 -21.99 -9.27 -2.63
CA LYS A 76 -21.32 -9.38 -1.33
C LYS A 76 -20.05 -8.53 -1.27
N PHE A 77 -19.22 -8.59 -2.31
CA PHE A 77 -17.98 -7.82 -2.41
C PHE A 77 -18.19 -6.32 -2.25
N LYS A 78 -19.25 -5.76 -2.84
CA LYS A 78 -19.58 -4.33 -2.71
C LYS A 78 -19.72 -3.85 -1.27
N LYS A 79 -20.20 -4.70 -0.36
CA LYS A 79 -20.30 -4.35 1.08
C LYS A 79 -18.91 -4.14 1.67
N TYR A 80 -18.00 -5.08 1.43
CA TYR A 80 -16.60 -4.98 1.84
C TYR A 80 -15.85 -3.82 1.16
N TRP A 81 -16.18 -3.54 -0.10
CA TRP A 81 -15.58 -2.41 -0.83
C TRP A 81 -16.10 -1.05 -0.35
N ALA A 82 -17.35 -0.95 0.10
CA ALA A 82 -17.87 0.30 0.67
C ALA A 82 -17.19 0.64 2.01
N GLU A 83 -16.87 -0.39 2.80
CA GLU A 83 -16.09 -0.29 4.04
C GLU A 83 -14.59 -0.49 3.79
N PHE A 84 -14.12 -0.16 2.58
CA PHE A 84 -12.74 -0.39 2.18
C PHE A 84 -11.76 0.32 3.12
N SER A 85 -10.78 -0.45 3.58
CA SER A 85 -9.76 0.03 4.50
C SER A 85 -8.83 1.05 3.83
N THR A 86 -9.05 2.34 4.11
CA THR A 86 -8.19 3.43 3.59
C THR A 86 -6.71 3.16 3.91
N ILE A 87 -6.43 2.61 5.09
CA ILE A 87 -5.05 2.31 5.50
C ILE A 87 -4.36 1.31 4.57
N MET A 88 -5.11 0.42 3.92
CA MET A 88 -4.55 -0.53 2.95
C MET A 88 -4.29 0.10 1.59
N ALA A 89 -5.04 1.13 1.19
CA ALA A 89 -4.67 1.96 0.03
C ALA A 89 -3.44 2.83 0.34
N ILE A 90 -3.27 3.28 1.58
CA ILE A 90 -2.05 3.97 2.02
C ILE A 90 -0.85 3.01 1.97
N ALA A 91 -1.01 1.74 2.36
CA ALA A 91 0.07 0.75 2.33
C ALA A 91 0.70 0.58 0.93
N ILE A 92 -0.10 0.59 -0.15
CA ILE A 92 0.45 0.54 -1.52
C ILE A 92 1.14 1.85 -1.93
N ILE A 93 0.69 2.99 -1.41
CA ILE A 93 1.35 4.29 -1.66
C ILE A 93 2.74 4.30 -1.02
N LEU A 94 2.89 3.67 0.14
CA LEU A 94 4.18 3.52 0.83
C LEU A 94 5.05 2.42 0.22
N ASP A 95 4.61 1.73 -0.83
CA ASP A 95 5.51 0.92 -1.65
C ASP A 95 6.12 1.80 -2.77
N PRO A 96 7.46 2.03 -2.76
CA PRO A 96 8.13 2.95 -3.68
C PRO A 96 8.04 2.52 -5.15
N ARG A 97 7.64 1.28 -5.43
CA ARG A 97 7.41 0.79 -6.80
C ARG A 97 6.07 1.26 -7.38
N TYR A 98 5.14 1.66 -6.52
CA TYR A 98 3.77 1.99 -6.89
C TYR A 98 3.44 3.45 -6.62
N LYS A 99 3.70 3.93 -5.39
CA LYS A 99 3.37 5.29 -4.96
C LYS A 99 1.92 5.66 -5.27
N PHE A 100 1.63 6.96 -5.35
CA PHE A 100 0.30 7.48 -5.67
C PHE A 100 -0.18 7.17 -7.10
N HIS A 101 0.73 6.74 -7.99
CA HIS A 101 0.38 6.40 -9.37
C HIS A 101 -0.55 5.19 -9.46
N PHE A 102 -0.43 4.24 -8.53
CA PHE A 102 -1.26 3.03 -8.57
C PHE A 102 -2.71 3.32 -8.16
N PRO A 103 -3.00 4.01 -7.04
CA PRO A 103 -4.35 4.50 -6.75
C PRO A 103 -4.94 5.38 -7.85
N ASP A 104 -4.16 6.31 -8.42
CA ASP A 104 -4.62 7.16 -9.53
C ASP A 104 -5.07 6.33 -10.74
N TRP A 105 -4.23 5.40 -11.20
CA TRP A 105 -4.55 4.52 -12.32
C TRP A 105 -5.76 3.61 -12.02
N THR A 106 -5.80 2.98 -10.85
CA THR A 106 -6.88 2.06 -10.48
C THR A 106 -8.22 2.76 -10.27
N PHE A 107 -8.24 3.93 -9.63
CA PHE A 107 -9.47 4.69 -9.42
C PHE A 107 -10.03 5.23 -10.74
N LYS A 108 -9.19 5.64 -11.70
CA LYS A 108 -9.63 5.98 -13.06
C LYS A 108 -10.36 4.81 -13.72
N MET A 109 -9.81 3.60 -13.60
CA MET A 109 -10.44 2.39 -14.16
C MET A 109 -11.75 2.04 -13.47
N ILE A 110 -11.86 2.25 -12.15
CA ILE A 110 -13.00 1.79 -11.34
C ILE A 110 -14.17 2.79 -11.36
N TYR A 111 -13.87 4.09 -11.27
CA TYR A 111 -14.86 5.16 -11.05
C TYR A 111 -15.04 6.07 -12.26
N GLY A 112 -14.19 5.95 -13.29
CA GLY A 112 -14.29 6.80 -14.48
C GLY A 112 -14.14 8.28 -14.11
N ALA A 113 -15.10 9.12 -14.49
CA ALA A 113 -15.04 10.57 -14.24
C ALA A 113 -14.97 10.92 -12.73
N ASP A 114 -15.58 10.11 -11.87
CA ASP A 114 -15.70 10.40 -10.43
C ASP A 114 -14.42 10.06 -9.64
N HIS A 115 -13.39 9.50 -10.27
CA HIS A 115 -12.15 9.08 -9.61
C HIS A 115 -11.45 10.21 -8.85
N VAL A 116 -11.60 11.46 -9.29
CA VAL A 116 -10.96 12.64 -8.69
C VAL A 116 -11.40 12.83 -7.24
N ILE A 117 -12.67 12.56 -6.93
CA ILE A 117 -13.24 12.71 -5.59
C ILE A 117 -12.60 11.68 -4.64
N GLU A 118 -12.60 10.41 -5.04
CA GLU A 118 -12.03 9.31 -4.25
C GLU A 118 -10.52 9.46 -4.07
N LEU A 119 -9.83 9.94 -5.11
CA LEU A 119 -8.39 10.19 -5.08
C LEU A 119 -8.03 11.35 -4.15
N SER A 120 -8.83 12.44 -4.16
CA SER A 120 -8.66 13.56 -3.23
C SER A 120 -8.85 13.10 -1.78
N LEU A 121 -9.93 12.35 -1.51
CA LEU A 121 -10.20 11.83 -0.16
C LEU A 121 -9.07 10.93 0.35
N LEU A 122 -8.51 10.08 -0.52
CA LEU A 122 -7.35 9.25 -0.18
C LEU A 122 -6.11 10.09 0.11
N LYS A 123 -5.86 11.13 -0.71
CA LYS A 123 -4.76 12.07 -0.49
C LYS A 123 -4.90 12.79 0.84
N ASP A 124 -6.07 13.36 1.13
CA ASP A 124 -6.33 14.09 2.37
C ASP A 124 -6.09 13.19 3.59
N LYS A 125 -6.62 11.96 3.57
CA LYS A 125 -6.40 10.98 4.65
C LYS A 125 -4.92 10.60 4.82
N LEU A 126 -4.17 10.47 3.73
CA LEU A 126 -2.73 10.20 3.76
C LEU A 126 -1.96 11.34 4.43
N PHE A 127 -2.24 12.59 4.05
CA PHE A 127 -1.60 13.77 4.64
C PHE A 127 -1.98 13.96 6.11
N CYS A 128 -3.27 13.83 6.46
CA CYS A 128 -3.70 13.87 7.86
C CYS A 128 -3.02 12.80 8.72
N LEU A 129 -2.86 11.58 8.20
CA LEU A 129 -2.15 10.53 8.91
C LEU A 129 -0.67 10.90 9.13
N PHE A 130 0.00 11.38 8.09
CA PHE A 130 1.39 11.82 8.19
C PHE A 130 1.59 12.97 9.18
N ASP A 131 0.65 13.91 9.25
CA ASP A 131 0.68 15.01 10.22
C ASP A 131 0.62 14.51 11.66
N GLU A 132 -0.17 13.46 11.94
CA GLU A 132 -0.22 12.84 13.28
C GLU A 132 1.11 12.19 13.66
N TYR A 133 1.77 11.47 12.74
CA TYR A 133 3.12 10.94 12.96
C TYR A 133 4.15 12.05 13.17
N SER A 134 4.03 13.15 12.41
CA SER A 134 4.92 14.30 12.51
C SER A 134 4.83 14.98 13.89
N LYS A 135 3.63 15.05 14.48
CA LYS A 135 3.41 15.56 15.84
C LYS A 135 4.01 14.64 16.89
N SER A 136 3.80 13.32 16.76
CA SER A 136 4.30 12.32 17.71
C SER A 136 5.83 12.26 17.77
N THR A 137 6.50 12.37 16.62
CA THR A 137 7.96 12.28 16.51
C THR A 137 8.67 13.49 17.15
N LYS A 138 8.08 14.68 17.04
CA LYS A 138 8.62 15.91 17.67
C LYS A 138 8.59 15.88 19.20
N GLY A 139 7.69 15.09 19.80
CA GLY A 139 7.62 14.89 21.25
C GLY A 139 8.73 13.99 21.83
N SER A 140 9.43 13.23 20.98
CA SER A 140 10.52 12.33 21.43
C SER A 140 11.92 12.93 21.22
N ALA A 141 12.05 14.03 20.48
CA ALA A 141 13.33 14.68 20.19
C ALA A 141 13.80 15.65 21.30
N THR A 142 13.02 15.86 22.37
CA THR A 142 13.39 16.78 23.45
C THR A 142 14.41 16.24 24.47
N ASP A 143 14.77 14.95 24.43
CA ASP A 143 15.66 14.37 25.46
C ASP A 143 17.06 13.90 24.97
N MET A 144 17.43 14.09 23.70
CA MET A 144 18.73 13.55 23.20
C MET A 144 19.56 14.47 22.29
N LEU A 145 19.26 15.78 22.22
CA LEU A 145 20.13 16.76 21.56
C LEU A 145 20.66 17.81 22.54
N SER A 146 21.34 17.33 23.59
CA SER A 146 22.39 18.09 24.27
C SER A 146 23.74 17.36 24.18
N SER A 147 24.07 16.80 23.01
CA SER A 147 25.48 16.55 22.72
C SER A 147 26.08 17.85 22.19
N ASN A 148 26.63 18.66 23.09
CA ASN A 148 27.64 19.64 22.73
C ASN A 148 28.76 18.88 22.01
N CYS A 149 28.72 18.86 20.68
CA CYS A 149 29.91 18.60 19.89
C CYS A 149 30.76 19.85 20.00
N GLU A 150 31.69 19.86 20.96
CA GLU A 150 32.84 20.76 20.94
C GLU A 150 33.70 20.38 19.72
N ALA A 151 33.26 20.84 18.54
CA ALA A 151 34.06 20.84 17.35
C ALA A 151 35.26 21.76 17.61
N ALA A 152 36.44 21.16 17.53
CA ALA A 152 37.72 21.80 17.73
C ALA A 152 37.76 23.20 17.08
N ASN A 153 38.21 24.16 17.88
CA ASN A 153 38.35 25.57 17.56
C ASN A 153 39.45 25.77 16.50
N VAL A 154 39.15 25.47 15.24
CA VAL A 154 39.99 25.86 14.10
C VAL A 154 39.39 27.14 13.53
N GLY A 155 40.12 28.24 13.69
CA GLY A 155 39.67 29.62 13.50
C GLY A 155 38.74 29.83 12.29
N LYS A 156 37.45 29.96 12.56
CA LYS A 156 36.48 30.49 11.61
C LYS A 156 36.63 32.01 11.59
N VAL A 157 37.29 32.53 10.55
CA VAL A 157 36.97 33.87 10.08
C VAL A 157 35.50 33.81 9.67
N SER A 158 34.61 34.30 10.53
CA SER A 158 33.19 34.43 10.24
C SER A 158 33.04 35.46 9.12
N ASN A 159 32.97 35.00 7.88
CA ASN A 159 32.71 35.84 6.72
C ASN A 159 31.25 36.34 6.84
N PRO A 160 31.01 37.64 7.09
CA PRO A 160 29.66 38.18 7.28
C PRO A 160 28.77 37.92 6.05
N LEU A 161 29.36 37.89 4.86
CA LEU A 161 28.66 37.56 3.62
C LEU A 161 28.11 36.12 3.62
N MET A 162 28.83 35.17 4.21
CA MET A 162 28.33 33.79 4.35
C MET A 162 27.20 33.71 5.36
N GLN A 163 27.25 34.50 6.43
CA GLN A 163 26.18 34.55 7.43
C GLN A 163 24.90 35.20 6.87
N ASP A 164 25.04 36.28 6.09
CA ASP A 164 23.93 36.90 5.36
C ASP A 164 23.35 35.96 4.30
N PHE A 165 24.20 35.20 3.60
CA PHE A 165 23.75 34.16 2.67
C PHE A 165 23.02 33.03 3.38
N ASP A 166 23.52 32.55 4.52
CA ASP A 166 22.87 31.52 5.34
C ASP A 166 21.50 32.02 5.85
N GLN A 167 21.40 33.28 6.28
CA GLN A 167 20.14 33.93 6.69
C GLN A 167 19.14 34.00 5.53
N TYR A 168 19.56 34.54 4.38
CA TYR A 168 18.74 34.61 3.17
C TYR A 168 18.29 33.22 2.70
N SER A 169 19.21 32.26 2.68
CA SER A 169 18.94 30.88 2.32
C SER A 169 17.89 30.28 3.25
N ASN A 170 18.06 30.40 4.56
CA ASN A 170 17.09 29.88 5.52
C ASN A 170 15.70 30.52 5.36
N ASP A 171 15.61 31.83 5.14
CA ASP A 171 14.34 32.53 4.94
C ASP A 171 13.62 32.08 3.66
N VAL A 172 14.38 31.90 2.57
CA VAL A 172 13.83 31.38 1.30
C VAL A 172 13.42 29.91 1.43
N PHE A 173 14.26 29.05 2.02
CA PHE A 173 14.03 27.61 2.10
C PHE A 173 12.98 27.22 3.15
N GLN A 174 12.83 27.96 4.26
CA GLN A 174 11.74 27.72 5.21
C GLN A 174 10.36 27.99 4.60
N SER A 175 10.26 28.96 3.68
CA SER A 175 8.98 29.27 2.99
C SER A 175 8.57 28.22 1.94
N VAL A 176 9.48 27.33 1.53
CA VAL A 176 9.28 26.32 0.47
C VAL A 176 9.56 24.88 0.98
N ALA A 177 9.76 24.70 2.29
CA ALA A 177 10.14 23.41 2.85
C ALA A 177 9.01 22.37 2.69
N LYS A 178 9.17 21.49 1.70
CA LYS A 178 8.28 20.36 1.46
C LYS A 178 8.37 19.36 2.61
N SER A 179 7.25 18.75 2.94
CA SER A 179 7.20 17.62 3.89
C SER A 179 7.93 16.39 3.33
N GLU A 180 8.36 15.48 4.23
CA GLU A 180 8.95 14.19 3.83
C GLU A 180 8.03 13.40 2.89
N LEU A 181 6.72 13.46 3.15
CA LEU A 181 5.71 12.82 2.32
C LEU A 181 5.70 13.41 0.90
N GLU A 182 5.71 14.73 0.76
CA GLU A 182 5.74 15.38 -0.55
C GLU A 182 7.01 15.04 -1.33
N LEU A 183 8.18 15.09 -0.68
CA LEU A 183 9.45 14.69 -1.30
C LEU A 183 9.37 13.25 -1.82
N TYR A 184 8.86 12.33 -1.00
CA TYR A 184 8.66 10.93 -1.41
C TYR A 184 7.68 10.78 -2.58
N LEU A 185 6.58 11.53 -2.60
CA LEU A 185 5.57 11.44 -3.65
C LEU A 185 6.05 12.01 -4.99
N GLU A 186 6.94 13.00 -4.96
CA GLU A 186 7.54 13.62 -6.16
C GLU A 186 8.67 12.79 -6.77
N GLU A 187 9.35 11.98 -5.97
CA GLU A 187 10.38 11.08 -6.46
C GLU A 187 9.82 10.04 -7.45
N ASN A 188 10.65 9.67 -8.43
CA ASN A 188 10.32 8.61 -9.37
C ASN A 188 10.02 7.28 -8.66
N LYS A 189 9.14 6.49 -9.27
CA LYS A 189 8.87 5.12 -8.81
C LYS A 189 10.06 4.22 -9.10
N LEU A 190 10.28 3.25 -8.21
CA LEU A 190 11.23 2.19 -8.46
C LEU A 190 10.68 1.16 -9.46
N PRO A 191 11.56 0.48 -10.22
CA PRO A 191 11.14 -0.60 -11.09
C PRO A 191 10.52 -1.75 -10.29
N ARG A 192 9.54 -2.44 -10.90
CA ARG A 192 8.92 -3.63 -10.30
C ARG A 192 9.84 -4.82 -10.49
N VAL A 193 10.69 -5.08 -9.50
CA VAL A 193 11.49 -6.30 -9.38
C VAL A 193 10.78 -7.32 -8.48
N GLU A 194 10.99 -8.61 -8.77
CA GLU A 194 10.55 -9.70 -7.90
C GLU A 194 11.33 -9.68 -6.57
N ASN A 195 10.72 -10.20 -5.51
CA ASN A 195 11.32 -10.32 -4.17
C ASN A 195 11.89 -9.01 -3.60
N TYR A 196 11.25 -7.88 -3.90
CA TYR A 196 11.63 -6.57 -3.37
C TYR A 196 11.33 -6.47 -1.87
N ASP A 197 12.35 -6.12 -1.08
CA ASP A 197 12.20 -5.84 0.35
C ASP A 197 11.78 -4.38 0.61
N VAL A 198 10.47 -4.17 0.70
CA VAL A 198 9.89 -2.84 0.96
C VAL A 198 10.24 -2.31 2.35
N LEU A 199 10.37 -3.17 3.37
CA LEU A 199 10.78 -2.72 4.70
C LEU A 199 12.27 -2.35 4.73
N GLY A 200 13.09 -3.11 4.01
CA GLY A 200 14.51 -2.80 3.79
C GLY A 200 14.71 -1.42 3.15
N TYR A 201 13.86 -1.05 2.19
CA TYR A 201 13.87 0.30 1.60
C TYR A 201 13.61 1.39 2.64
N TRP A 202 12.57 1.25 3.46
CA TRP A 202 12.24 2.24 4.49
C TRP A 202 13.32 2.32 5.56
N LYS A 203 13.92 1.18 5.94
CA LYS A 203 15.07 1.15 6.84
C LYS A 203 16.28 1.91 6.29
N GLN A 204 16.55 1.80 4.99
CA GLN A 204 17.67 2.52 4.35
C GLN A 204 17.40 4.02 4.20
N ASN A 205 16.13 4.43 4.12
CA ASN A 205 15.72 5.84 3.98
C ASN A 205 15.39 6.51 5.32
N GLU A 206 15.51 5.80 6.45
CA GLU A 206 15.11 6.29 7.78
C GLU A 206 15.85 7.56 8.19
N SER A 207 17.13 7.71 7.83
CA SER A 207 17.90 8.94 8.12
C SER A 207 17.44 10.14 7.31
N ARG A 208 16.87 9.91 6.12
CA ARG A 208 16.43 10.95 5.17
C ARG A 208 14.96 11.32 5.36
N LEU A 209 14.14 10.32 5.70
CA LEU A 209 12.68 10.42 5.84
C LEU A 209 12.24 9.74 7.15
N PRO A 210 12.67 10.24 8.34
CA PRO A 210 12.45 9.55 9.60
C PRO A 210 10.98 9.36 9.96
N VAL A 211 10.16 10.41 9.82
CA VAL A 211 8.73 10.34 10.15
C VAL A 211 8.00 9.41 9.19
N LEU A 212 8.28 9.53 7.89
CA LEU A 212 7.64 8.72 6.88
C LEU A 212 8.06 7.25 6.98
N SER A 213 9.32 6.98 7.33
CA SER A 213 9.83 5.62 7.52
C SER A 213 9.21 4.95 8.74
N GLN A 214 8.97 5.69 9.82
CA GLN A 214 8.21 5.20 10.97
C GLN A 214 6.77 4.86 10.56
N MET A 215 6.06 5.78 9.90
CA MET A 215 4.70 5.56 9.41
C MET A 215 4.62 4.34 8.49
N ALA A 216 5.57 4.19 7.58
CA ALA A 216 5.63 3.07 6.65
C ALA A 216 5.88 1.74 7.36
N ARG A 217 6.79 1.70 8.33
CA ARG A 217 7.02 0.48 9.15
C ARG A 217 5.75 0.05 9.85
N ASP A 218 5.06 0.96 10.52
CA ASP A 218 3.87 0.63 11.33
C ASP A 218 2.69 0.16 10.47
N ILE A 219 2.54 0.69 9.25
CA ILE A 219 1.47 0.29 8.32
C ILE A 219 1.83 -1.00 7.55
N LEU A 220 3.08 -1.14 7.11
CA LEU A 220 3.50 -2.25 6.26
C LEU A 220 3.53 -3.59 7.02
N VAL A 221 3.72 -3.56 8.34
CA VAL A 221 3.73 -4.77 9.18
C VAL A 221 2.33 -5.27 9.55
N ILE A 222 1.25 -4.56 9.21
CA ILE A 222 -0.11 -5.01 9.50
C ILE A 222 -0.39 -6.33 8.74
N PRO A 223 -0.61 -7.46 9.43
CA PRO A 223 -0.91 -8.72 8.76
C PRO A 223 -2.31 -8.66 8.14
N LEU A 224 -2.45 -9.14 6.91
CA LEU A 224 -3.76 -9.20 6.24
C LEU A 224 -4.62 -10.39 6.67
N SER A 225 -4.00 -11.41 7.25
CA SER A 225 -4.68 -12.64 7.62
C SER A 225 -4.20 -13.13 8.98
N THR A 226 -5.14 -13.66 9.77
CA THR A 226 -4.86 -14.40 10.99
C THR A 226 -4.36 -15.82 10.70
N VAL A 227 -4.40 -16.29 9.44
CA VAL A 227 -3.96 -17.64 9.07
C VAL A 227 -2.51 -17.91 9.47
N ALA A 228 -1.63 -16.91 9.41
CA ALA A 228 -0.25 -17.07 9.89
C ALA A 228 -0.20 -17.37 11.40
N SER A 229 -1.01 -16.68 12.21
CA SER A 229 -1.16 -16.98 13.64
C SER A 229 -1.85 -18.32 13.87
N GLU A 230 -2.93 -18.63 13.15
CA GLU A 230 -3.68 -19.89 13.29
C GLU A 230 -2.80 -21.10 12.93
N SER A 231 -1.97 -21.00 11.89
CA SER A 231 -1.01 -22.04 11.52
C SER A 231 0.02 -22.28 12.63
N ALA A 232 0.53 -21.21 13.27
CA ALA A 232 1.45 -21.33 14.40
C ALA A 232 0.79 -22.02 15.62
N PHE A 233 -0.52 -21.85 15.82
CA PHE A 233 -1.28 -22.49 16.91
C PHE A 233 -1.86 -23.86 16.57
N SER A 234 -1.95 -24.23 15.29
CA SER A 234 -2.48 -25.53 14.84
C SER A 234 -1.45 -26.67 14.93
N VAL A 235 -0.16 -26.32 15.08
CA VAL A 235 0.96 -27.28 15.22
C VAL A 235 1.31 -27.55 16.70
N GLY A 236 0.67 -26.85 17.66
CA GLY A 236 0.83 -27.06 19.10
C GLY A 236 -0.23 -27.98 19.68
#